data_AF-A0A3M8TYB5-F1
#
_entry.id   AF-A0A3M8TYB5-F1
#
_cell.length_a   1.000
_cell.length_b   1.000
_cell.length_c   1.000
_cell.angle_alpha   90.00
_cell.angle_beta   90.00
_cell.angle_gamma   90.00
#
_symmetry.space_group_name_H-M   'P 1'
#
loop_
_entity.id
_entity.type
_entity.pdbx_description
1 polymer ?
#
loop_
_entity_poly.entity_id
_entity_poly.type
_entity_poly.pdbx_seq_one_letter_code
_entity_poly.pdbx_strand_id
1 'polypeptide(L)'
;MTEHDPPSIHLSVLLADPSLGLRRVAGPAEDRRIGTVGTTEIEDPTPYLVGGELLLTAGVRLPPDADGIDTYVARVVAAGVAALGFGVAPVHEEVPAELVAACDRHGLPLLRLPPHTPFVAVGRATYAAIAEARNRDLKTVSQAQSALASAAARPDALQAVLTQLTAHTGAWAVLYDGRGNELFRAGRRPPEPVPGLLRDLAVRTTTARPATGRAASGPPPPSAAAHHHDGAHLTVHTLP
;
A
#
# COMPACT_ATOMS: atom_id res chain seq x y z
N MET A 1 9.68 -14.46 6.97
CA MET A 1 10.33 -13.23 6.48
C MET A 1 9.24 -12.45 5.77
N THR A 2 8.58 -11.52 6.48
CA THR A 2 7.52 -10.70 5.89
C THR A 2 8.18 -9.78 4.88
N GLU A 3 7.96 -10.04 3.61
CA GLU A 3 8.34 -9.20 2.48
C GLU A 3 7.61 -7.86 2.66
N HIS A 4 8.29 -6.90 3.29
CA HIS A 4 7.77 -5.57 3.45
C HIS A 4 7.97 -4.89 2.09
N ASP A 5 6.89 -4.78 1.33
CA ASP A 5 6.87 -4.08 0.04
C ASP A 5 7.59 -2.73 0.21
N PRO A 6 8.61 -2.42 -0.61
CA PRO A 6 9.36 -1.18 -0.46
C PRO A 6 8.42 0.02 -0.49
N PRO A 7 8.72 1.05 0.32
CA PRO A 7 7.87 2.21 0.42
C PRO A 7 7.70 2.86 -0.95
N SER A 8 6.46 3.11 -1.33
CA SER A 8 6.14 3.58 -2.66
C SER A 8 4.92 4.49 -2.64
N ILE A 9 4.82 5.33 -3.66
CA ILE A 9 3.70 6.24 -3.90
C ILE A 9 3.07 5.95 -5.25
N HIS A 10 1.81 6.33 -5.42
CA HIS A 10 1.18 6.32 -6.73
C HIS A 10 1.79 7.40 -7.64
N LEU A 11 1.98 7.07 -8.92
CA LEU A 11 2.49 8.00 -9.92
C LEU A 11 1.59 9.25 -10.04
N SER A 12 0.28 9.08 -9.85
CA SER A 12 -0.69 10.18 -9.80
C SER A 12 -0.31 11.28 -8.80
N VAL A 13 0.38 10.96 -7.71
CA VAL A 13 0.83 11.95 -6.71
C VAL A 13 1.79 12.96 -7.34
N LEU A 14 2.71 12.49 -8.18
CA LEU A 14 3.67 13.36 -8.88
C LEU A 14 3.01 14.13 -10.02
N LEU A 15 2.08 13.50 -10.74
CA LEU A 15 1.29 14.17 -11.80
C LEU A 15 0.38 15.26 -11.24
N ALA A 16 -0.09 15.12 -10.01
CA ALA A 16 -0.94 16.10 -9.34
C ALA A 16 -0.15 17.29 -8.77
N ASP A 17 1.18 17.23 -8.71
CA ASP A 17 2.01 18.35 -8.25
C ASP A 17 2.20 19.37 -9.38
N PRO A 18 1.52 20.54 -9.32
CA PRO A 18 1.61 21.53 -10.37
C PRO A 18 3.01 22.17 -10.47
N SER A 19 3.83 22.09 -9.42
CA SER A 19 5.19 22.65 -9.41
C SER A 19 6.16 21.85 -10.27
N LEU A 20 5.87 20.56 -10.52
CA LEU A 20 6.68 19.72 -11.40
C LEU A 20 6.29 19.84 -12.87
N GLY A 21 5.05 20.25 -13.17
CA GLY A 21 4.56 20.43 -14.53
C GLY A 21 4.58 19.16 -15.39
N LEU A 22 4.57 17.99 -14.76
CA LEU A 22 4.64 16.70 -15.44
C LEU A 22 3.38 16.45 -16.27
N ARG A 23 3.54 15.87 -17.45
CA ARG A 23 2.41 15.41 -18.27
C ARG A 23 2.66 14.00 -18.75
N ARG A 24 1.70 13.10 -18.55
CA ARG A 24 1.73 11.79 -19.22
C ARG A 24 1.42 11.98 -20.70
N VAL A 25 2.29 11.48 -21.57
CA VAL A 25 2.19 11.59 -23.03
C VAL A 25 2.04 10.24 -23.73
N ALA A 26 2.33 9.14 -23.04
CA ALA A 26 2.11 7.77 -23.54
C ALA A 26 1.85 6.79 -22.38
N GLY A 27 1.45 5.57 -22.72
CA GLY A 27 1.24 4.46 -21.83
C GLY A 27 -0.13 4.45 -21.12
N PRO A 28 -0.41 3.40 -20.33
CA PRO A 28 -1.73 3.17 -19.76
C PRO A 28 -2.13 4.22 -18.73
N ALA A 29 -3.45 4.34 -18.54
CA ALA A 29 -4.03 5.22 -17.53
C ALA A 29 -3.79 4.75 -16.08
N GLU A 30 -3.43 3.47 -15.92
CA GLU A 30 -3.24 2.79 -14.64
C GLU A 30 -2.22 3.50 -13.75
N ASP A 31 -2.57 3.61 -12.47
CA ASP A 31 -1.80 4.36 -11.48
C ASP A 31 -0.75 3.47 -10.80
N ARG A 32 0.41 3.36 -11.47
CA ARG A 32 1.54 2.54 -11.00
C ARG A 32 2.19 3.11 -9.74
N ARG A 33 2.76 2.21 -8.94
CA ARG A 33 3.51 2.56 -7.73
C ARG A 33 4.98 2.82 -8.09
N ILE A 34 5.52 3.91 -7.56
CA ILE A 34 6.91 4.35 -7.71
C ILE A 34 7.59 4.25 -6.36
N GLY A 35 8.65 3.45 -6.27
CA GLY A 35 9.44 3.28 -5.03
C GLY A 35 10.67 4.18 -4.96
N THR A 36 11.21 4.56 -6.11
CA THR A 36 12.42 5.39 -6.22
C THR A 36 12.48 6.10 -7.58
N VAL A 37 13.43 7.02 -7.72
CA VAL A 37 13.69 7.75 -8.96
C VAL A 37 15.14 7.52 -9.35
N GLY A 38 15.35 7.08 -10.59
CA GLY A 38 16.67 6.94 -11.20
C GLY A 38 16.88 7.96 -12.30
N THR A 39 18.12 8.23 -12.66
CA THR A 39 18.46 9.00 -13.87
C THR A 39 19.47 8.22 -14.69
N THR A 40 19.27 8.18 -16.00
CA THR A 40 20.16 7.46 -16.92
C THR A 40 20.36 8.21 -18.22
N GLU A 41 21.59 8.12 -18.73
CA GLU A 41 21.98 8.56 -20.07
C GLU A 41 22.82 7.46 -20.74
N ILE A 42 22.54 6.19 -20.44
CA ILE A 42 23.20 5.05 -21.08
C ILE A 42 22.21 4.27 -21.96
N GLU A 43 22.75 3.67 -23.01
CA GLU A 43 21.98 2.97 -24.06
C GLU A 43 21.32 1.69 -23.54
N ASP A 44 21.92 1.03 -22.55
CA ASP A 44 21.31 -0.10 -21.85
C ASP A 44 21.40 0.10 -20.33
N PRO A 45 20.33 0.62 -19.69
CA PRO A 45 20.30 0.82 -18.24
C PRO A 45 20.05 -0.45 -17.44
N THR A 46 19.64 -1.55 -18.08
CA THR A 46 19.15 -2.78 -17.44
C THR A 46 20.02 -3.30 -16.29
N PRO A 47 21.37 -3.33 -16.39
CA PRO A 47 22.22 -3.85 -15.31
C PRO A 47 22.16 -3.07 -13.99
N TYR A 48 21.60 -1.86 -14.01
CA TYR A 48 21.54 -0.95 -12.85
C TYR A 48 20.13 -0.77 -12.30
N LEU A 49 19.14 -1.45 -12.88
CA LEU A 49 17.73 -1.36 -12.51
C LEU A 49 17.38 -2.49 -11.54
N VAL A 50 16.53 -2.18 -10.57
CA VAL A 50 15.99 -3.09 -9.56
C VAL A 50 14.47 -3.24 -9.63
N GLY A 51 13.81 -2.41 -10.45
CA GLY A 51 12.37 -2.41 -10.65
C GLY A 51 11.63 -1.42 -9.74
N GLY A 52 10.46 -0.96 -10.21
CA GLY A 52 9.61 -0.02 -9.48
C GLY A 52 10.08 1.45 -9.55
N GLU A 53 11.09 1.76 -10.37
CA GLU A 53 11.60 3.13 -10.51
C GLU A 53 10.76 3.98 -11.45
N LEU A 54 10.73 5.29 -11.18
CA LEU A 54 10.56 6.30 -12.22
C LEU A 54 11.95 6.59 -12.79
N LEU A 55 12.22 6.11 -14.00
CA LEU A 55 13.50 6.31 -14.66
C LEU A 55 13.47 7.62 -15.44
N LEU A 56 14.43 8.52 -15.22
CA LEU A 56 14.52 9.82 -15.89
C LEU A 56 15.65 9.83 -16.92
N THR A 57 15.42 10.46 -18.06
CA THR A 57 16.44 10.64 -19.10
C THR A 57 16.19 11.93 -19.89
N ALA A 58 17.27 12.57 -20.33
CA ALA A 58 17.28 13.66 -21.30
C ALA A 58 17.48 13.14 -22.73
N GLY A 59 17.58 11.82 -22.92
CA GLY A 59 17.68 11.18 -24.23
C GLY A 59 19.00 11.42 -24.95
N VAL A 60 20.11 11.64 -24.22
CA VAL A 60 21.44 11.90 -24.83
C VAL A 60 21.97 10.69 -25.58
N ARG A 61 21.69 9.49 -25.05
CA ARG A 61 22.10 8.19 -25.62
C ARG A 61 20.90 7.37 -26.08
N LEU A 62 19.79 8.02 -26.40
CA LEU A 62 18.65 7.35 -27.00
C LEU A 62 19.05 6.79 -28.37
N PRO A 63 18.69 5.55 -28.73
CA PRO A 63 18.96 5.03 -30.05
C PRO A 63 18.39 5.93 -31.16
N PRO A 64 19.09 6.08 -32.30
CA PRO A 64 18.71 7.04 -33.33
C PRO A 64 17.54 6.58 -34.22
N ASP A 65 17.20 5.29 -34.18
CA ASP A 65 16.15 4.69 -35.01
C ASP A 65 15.02 4.07 -34.16
N ALA A 66 13.87 3.85 -34.81
CA ALA A 66 12.67 3.37 -34.15
C ALA A 66 12.82 1.96 -33.55
N ASP A 67 13.57 1.08 -34.21
CA ASP A 67 13.79 -0.30 -33.77
C ASP A 67 14.67 -0.35 -32.51
N GLY A 68 15.70 0.50 -32.45
CA GLY A 68 16.53 0.69 -31.29
C GLY A 68 15.75 1.28 -30.12
N ILE A 69 14.89 2.28 -30.36
CA ILE A 69 14.02 2.86 -29.33
C ILE A 69 13.02 1.82 -28.80
N ASP A 70 12.41 1.02 -29.69
CA ASP A 70 11.51 -0.06 -29.27
C ASP A 70 12.25 -1.09 -28.39
N THR A 71 13.45 -1.48 -28.79
CA THR A 71 14.32 -2.39 -28.02
C THR A 71 14.69 -1.79 -26.66
N TYR A 72 15.01 -0.50 -26.61
CA TYR A 72 15.31 0.21 -25.36
C TYR A 72 14.10 0.17 -24.40
N VAL A 73 12.92 0.52 -24.88
CA VAL A 73 11.69 0.52 -24.05
C VAL A 73 11.35 -0.90 -23.59
N ALA A 74 11.46 -1.90 -24.48
CA ALA A 74 11.22 -3.30 -24.14
C ALA A 74 12.14 -3.77 -22.99
N ARG A 75 13.43 -3.41 -23.02
CA ARG A 75 14.39 -3.72 -21.95
C ARG A 75 14.04 -3.05 -20.63
N VAL A 76 13.70 -1.76 -20.69
CA VAL A 76 13.28 -0.97 -19.51
C VAL A 76 12.04 -1.57 -18.86
N VAL A 77 11.05 -1.99 -19.65
CA VAL A 77 9.85 -2.67 -19.16
C VAL A 77 10.19 -4.04 -18.58
N ALA A 78 11.03 -4.83 -19.25
CA ALA A 78 11.47 -6.14 -18.76
C ALA A 78 12.24 -6.04 -17.43
N ALA A 79 12.93 -4.93 -17.19
CA ALA A 79 13.60 -4.62 -15.92
C ALA A 79 12.64 -4.20 -14.79
N GLY A 80 11.33 -4.08 -15.07
CA GLY A 80 10.31 -3.74 -14.07
C GLY A 80 10.18 -2.25 -13.78
N VAL A 81 10.70 -1.37 -14.65
CA VAL A 81 10.55 0.08 -14.49
C VAL A 81 9.07 0.46 -14.51
N ALA A 82 8.67 1.26 -13.53
CA ALA A 82 7.27 1.62 -13.36
C ALA A 82 6.84 2.72 -14.35
N ALA A 83 7.71 3.70 -14.62
CA ALA A 83 7.46 4.78 -15.58
C ALA A 83 8.77 5.36 -16.13
N LEU A 84 8.72 5.95 -17.32
CA LEU A 84 9.81 6.71 -17.93
C LEU A 84 9.48 8.20 -17.91
N GLY A 85 10.41 9.03 -17.45
CA GLY A 85 10.32 10.48 -17.52
C GLY A 85 11.35 11.04 -18.51
N PHE A 86 10.89 11.80 -19.48
CA PHE A 86 11.72 12.40 -20.52
C PHE A 86 11.81 13.92 -20.32
N GLY A 87 13.01 14.39 -20.03
CA GLY A 87 13.34 15.82 -19.95
C GLY A 87 13.44 16.43 -21.34
N VAL A 88 12.53 17.35 -21.66
CA VAL A 88 12.70 18.17 -22.86
C VAL A 88 13.64 19.33 -22.58
N ALA A 89 14.45 19.65 -23.59
CA ALA A 89 15.53 20.63 -23.62
C ALA A 89 16.70 20.33 -22.65
N PRO A 90 17.94 20.70 -23.03
CA PRO A 90 18.32 21.31 -24.30
C PRO A 90 18.49 20.30 -25.45
N VAL A 91 18.48 18.99 -25.17
CA VAL A 91 18.82 17.95 -26.14
C VAL A 91 17.71 17.74 -27.18
N HIS A 92 16.46 17.69 -26.72
CA HIS A 92 15.27 17.46 -27.55
C HIS A 92 14.22 18.53 -27.25
N GLU A 93 13.63 19.16 -28.27
CA GLU A 93 12.58 20.18 -28.04
C GLU A 93 11.27 19.56 -27.51
N GLU A 94 10.95 18.36 -27.98
CA GLU A 94 9.80 17.57 -27.58
C GLU A 94 10.19 16.10 -27.40
N VAL A 95 9.28 15.30 -26.81
CA VAL A 95 9.49 13.86 -26.68
C VAL A 95 9.46 13.21 -28.08
N PRO A 96 10.46 12.41 -28.48
CA PRO A 96 10.47 11.73 -29.78
C PRO A 96 9.21 10.88 -29.99
N ALA A 97 8.60 10.97 -31.18
CA ALA A 97 7.34 10.29 -31.49
C ALA A 97 7.49 8.76 -31.46
N GLU A 98 8.66 8.26 -31.84
CA GLU A 98 9.05 6.85 -31.80
C GLU A 98 9.06 6.34 -30.35
N LEU A 99 9.51 7.17 -29.41
CA LEU A 99 9.51 6.83 -27.97
C LEU A 99 8.09 6.78 -27.41
N VAL A 100 7.23 7.75 -27.78
CA VAL A 100 5.80 7.73 -27.44
C VAL A 100 5.17 6.43 -27.92
N ALA A 101 5.34 6.09 -29.20
CA ALA A 101 4.77 4.90 -29.80
C ALA A 101 5.30 3.60 -29.16
N ALA A 102 6.59 3.54 -28.82
CA ALA A 102 7.18 2.39 -28.13
C ALA A 102 6.63 2.24 -26.71
N CYS A 103 6.54 3.33 -25.95
CA CYS A 103 5.95 3.32 -24.60
C CYS A 103 4.48 2.88 -24.61
N ASP A 104 3.68 3.32 -25.59
CA ASP A 104 2.31 2.83 -25.78
C ASP A 104 2.27 1.33 -26.06
N ARG A 105 3.09 0.84 -27.00
CA ARG A 105 3.14 -0.59 -27.36
C ARG A 105 3.49 -1.49 -26.17
N HIS A 106 4.48 -1.09 -25.38
CA HIS A 106 4.98 -1.87 -24.24
C HIS A 106 4.25 -1.55 -22.92
N GLY A 107 3.24 -0.66 -22.96
CA GLY A 107 2.44 -0.31 -21.80
C GLY A 107 3.24 0.40 -20.69
N LEU A 108 4.25 1.19 -21.04
CA LEU A 108 5.06 1.96 -20.09
C LEU A 108 4.56 3.41 -20.03
N PRO A 109 4.09 3.91 -18.87
CA PRO A 109 3.78 5.33 -18.73
C PRO A 109 4.99 6.21 -19.07
N LEU A 110 4.81 7.13 -20.01
CA LEU A 110 5.82 8.11 -20.42
C LEU A 110 5.41 9.50 -19.96
N LEU A 111 6.27 10.16 -19.19
CA LEU A 111 6.06 11.50 -18.68
C LEU A 111 6.95 12.48 -19.42
N ARG A 112 6.38 13.58 -19.90
CA ARG A 112 7.12 14.76 -20.35
C ARG A 112 7.44 15.64 -19.15
N LEU A 113 8.72 15.91 -18.95
CA LEU A 113 9.24 16.87 -17.98
C LEU A 113 9.57 18.18 -18.71
N PRO A 114 8.97 19.32 -18.34
CA PRO A 114 9.23 20.58 -19.04
C PRO A 114 10.65 21.12 -18.73
N PRO A 115 11.18 22.05 -19.54
CA PRO A 115 12.59 22.49 -19.43
C PRO A 115 12.98 23.10 -18.07
N HIS A 116 12.01 23.65 -17.34
CA HIS A 116 12.23 24.28 -16.05
C HIS A 116 12.19 23.29 -14.87
N THR A 117 11.86 22.02 -15.10
CA THR A 117 11.76 21.00 -14.06
C THR A 117 13.03 20.16 -14.04
N PRO A 118 13.99 20.42 -13.14
CA PRO A 118 15.18 19.60 -13.06
C PRO A 118 14.85 18.23 -12.47
N PHE A 119 15.56 17.17 -12.89
CA PHE A 119 15.31 15.81 -12.43
C PHE A 119 15.43 15.65 -10.90
N VAL A 120 16.30 16.44 -10.26
CA VAL A 120 16.43 16.48 -8.80
C VAL A 120 15.14 16.96 -8.10
N ALA A 121 14.34 17.82 -8.74
CA ALA A 121 13.05 18.24 -8.18
C ALA A 121 12.05 17.09 -8.15
N VAL A 122 12.00 16.28 -9.22
CA VAL A 122 11.17 15.07 -9.29
C VAL A 122 11.59 14.05 -8.23
N GLY A 123 12.90 13.82 -8.09
CA GLY A 123 13.45 12.97 -7.02
C GLY A 123 13.04 13.45 -5.62
N ARG A 124 13.22 14.76 -5.34
CA ARG A 124 12.84 15.36 -4.05
C ARG A 124 11.34 15.23 -3.76
N ALA A 125 10.48 15.51 -4.75
CA ALA A 125 9.04 15.37 -4.60
C ALA A 125 8.64 13.91 -4.32
N THR A 126 9.27 12.95 -4.99
CA THR A 126 9.03 11.52 -4.78
C THR A 126 9.38 11.10 -3.35
N TYR A 127 10.58 11.43 -2.87
CA TYR A 127 10.99 11.09 -1.52
C TYR A 127 10.16 11.80 -0.45
N ALA A 128 9.79 13.07 -0.68
CA ALA A 128 8.92 13.82 0.22
C ALA A 128 7.54 13.17 0.32
N ALA A 129 6.94 12.79 -0.81
CA ALA A 129 5.64 12.12 -0.84
C ALA A 129 5.68 10.72 -0.19
N ILE A 130 6.76 9.95 -0.38
CA ILE A 130 6.97 8.67 0.32
C ILE A 130 7.07 8.89 1.84
N ALA A 131 7.84 9.88 2.29
CA ALA A 131 7.97 10.20 3.70
C ALA A 131 6.64 10.66 4.32
N GLU A 132 5.86 11.45 3.57
CA GLU A 132 4.55 11.91 4.01
C GLU A 132 3.54 10.76 4.13
N ALA A 133 3.53 9.84 3.15
CA ALA A 133 2.70 8.64 3.22
C ALA A 133 3.00 7.82 4.47
N ARG A 134 4.28 7.57 4.76
CA ARG A 134 4.71 6.88 5.98
C ARG A 134 4.27 7.60 7.26
N ASN A 135 4.41 8.92 7.31
CA ASN A 135 4.00 9.70 8.46
C ASN A 135 2.48 9.66 8.68
N ARG A 136 1.68 9.67 7.60
CA ARG A 136 0.22 9.53 7.68
C ARG A 136 -0.19 8.17 8.24
N ASP A 137 0.47 7.09 7.83
CA ASP A 137 0.19 5.75 8.33
C ASP A 137 0.48 5.64 9.83
N LEU A 138 1.65 6.11 10.26
CA LEU A 138 2.04 6.14 11.68
C LEU A 138 1.09 7.01 12.51
N LYS A 139 0.70 8.17 12.00
CA LYS A 139 -0.25 9.06 12.67
C LYS A 139 -1.61 8.41 12.82
N THR A 140 -2.09 7.69 11.81
CA THR A 140 -3.38 6.99 11.84
C THR A 140 -3.38 5.90 12.92
N VAL A 141 -2.32 5.08 12.99
CA VAL A 141 -2.18 4.05 14.01
C VAL A 141 -2.10 4.67 15.41
N SER A 142 -1.30 5.71 15.59
CA SER A 142 -1.16 6.41 16.86
C SER A 142 -2.49 7.02 17.32
N GLN A 143 -3.25 7.65 16.41
CA GLN A 143 -4.57 8.20 16.71
C GLN A 143 -5.55 7.11 17.15
N ALA A 144 -5.58 5.97 16.46
CA ALA A 144 -6.44 4.85 16.82
C ALA A 144 -6.09 4.29 18.21
N GLN A 145 -4.80 4.12 18.52
CA GLN A 145 -4.34 3.67 19.83
C GLN A 145 -4.72 4.65 20.94
N SER A 146 -4.51 5.95 20.73
CA SER A 146 -4.90 6.98 21.70
C SER A 146 -6.42 7.04 21.91
N ALA A 147 -7.22 6.89 20.84
CA ALA A 147 -8.67 6.86 20.93
C ALA A 147 -9.17 5.65 21.74
N LEU A 148 -8.61 4.46 21.50
CA LEU A 148 -8.92 3.25 22.26
C LEU A 148 -8.51 3.37 23.73
N ALA A 149 -7.32 3.91 24.03
CA ALA A 149 -6.87 4.13 25.39
C ALA A 149 -7.76 5.14 26.15
N SER A 150 -8.16 6.23 25.48
CA SER A 150 -9.11 7.19 26.04
C SER A 150 -10.48 6.55 26.29
N ALA A 151 -10.96 5.72 25.37
CA ALA A 151 -12.22 5.00 25.53
C ALA A 151 -12.19 4.03 26.73
N ALA A 152 -11.08 3.33 26.93
CA ALA A 152 -10.90 2.39 28.04
C ALA A 152 -10.90 3.07 29.43
N ALA A 153 -10.60 4.37 29.51
CA ALA A 153 -10.62 5.13 30.76
C ALA A 153 -12.02 5.65 31.15
N ARG A 154 -13.04 5.43 30.31
CA ARG A 154 -14.40 5.91 30.57
C ARG A 154 -15.21 4.96 31.45
N PRO A 155 -16.25 5.43 32.15
CA PRO A 155 -17.16 4.55 32.91
C PRO A 155 -17.84 3.46 32.06
N ASP A 156 -18.08 3.72 30.78
CA ASP A 156 -18.68 2.82 29.79
C ASP A 156 -17.62 2.11 28.91
N ALA A 157 -16.43 1.87 29.45
CA ALA A 157 -15.22 1.41 28.74
C ALA A 157 -15.47 0.33 27.68
N LEU A 158 -16.17 -0.75 28.02
CA LEU A 158 -16.40 -1.88 27.11
C LEU A 158 -17.15 -1.45 25.84
N GLN A 159 -18.24 -0.69 25.98
CA GLN A 159 -19.02 -0.21 24.84
C GLN A 159 -18.25 0.87 24.05
N ALA A 160 -17.56 1.77 24.76
CA ALA A 160 -16.78 2.84 24.15
C ALA A 160 -15.62 2.29 23.30
N VAL A 161 -14.91 1.28 23.80
CA VAL A 161 -13.82 0.60 23.07
C VAL A 161 -14.34 -0.11 21.82
N LEU A 162 -15.44 -0.86 21.91
CA LEU A 162 -16.03 -1.51 20.73
C LEU A 162 -16.45 -0.50 19.66
N THR A 163 -16.96 0.67 20.09
CA THR A 163 -17.33 1.76 19.18
C THR A 163 -16.11 2.33 18.46
N GLN A 164 -15.01 2.57 19.18
CA GLN A 164 -13.75 3.04 18.57
C GLN A 164 -13.12 1.98 17.64
N LEU A 165 -13.18 0.70 18.02
CA LEU A 165 -12.72 -0.40 17.15
C LEU A 165 -13.52 -0.41 15.84
N THR A 166 -14.84 -0.29 15.91
CA THR A 166 -15.69 -0.20 14.73
C THR A 166 -15.34 1.02 13.87
N ALA A 167 -15.13 2.19 14.50
CA ALA A 167 -14.82 3.43 13.79
C ALA A 167 -13.49 3.36 13.01
N HIS A 168 -12.47 2.68 13.56
CA HIS A 168 -11.15 2.58 12.94
C HIS A 168 -10.98 1.37 12.01
N THR A 169 -11.74 0.30 12.20
CA THR A 169 -11.61 -0.93 11.39
C THR A 169 -12.74 -1.11 10.37
N GLY A 170 -13.86 -0.41 10.54
CA GLY A 170 -15.09 -0.66 9.79
C GLY A 170 -15.77 -2.01 10.11
N ALA A 171 -15.19 -2.82 10.99
CA ALA A 171 -15.68 -4.14 11.33
C ALA A 171 -16.82 -4.07 12.35
N TRP A 172 -17.66 -5.11 12.35
CA TRP A 172 -18.57 -5.36 13.45
C TRP A 172 -17.78 -5.91 14.65
N ALA A 173 -17.91 -5.27 15.80
CA ALA A 173 -17.21 -5.65 17.02
C ALA A 173 -18.22 -6.12 18.07
N VAL A 174 -17.93 -7.24 18.73
CA VAL A 174 -18.80 -7.86 19.73
C VAL A 174 -17.97 -8.41 20.88
N LEU A 175 -18.47 -8.24 22.10
CA LEU A 175 -17.91 -8.84 23.32
C LEU A 175 -18.84 -9.93 23.81
N TYR A 176 -18.30 -11.14 23.96
CA TYR A 176 -19.00 -12.29 24.53
C TYR A 176 -18.59 -12.53 25.98
N ASP A 177 -19.49 -13.09 26.79
CA ASP A 177 -19.13 -13.72 28.05
C ASP A 177 -18.48 -15.11 27.84
N GLY A 178 -18.01 -15.75 28.91
CA GLY A 178 -17.40 -17.08 28.85
C GLY A 178 -18.32 -18.23 28.42
N ARG A 179 -19.62 -17.95 28.21
CA ARG A 179 -20.62 -18.90 27.70
C ARG A 179 -21.03 -18.60 26.25
N GLY A 180 -20.46 -17.57 25.63
CA GLY A 180 -20.81 -17.14 24.28
C GLY A 180 -22.04 -16.23 24.20
N ASN A 181 -22.54 -15.70 25.33
CA ASN A 181 -23.61 -14.72 25.33
C ASN A 181 -23.05 -13.35 24.96
N GLU A 182 -23.75 -12.64 24.08
CA GLU A 182 -23.38 -11.28 23.65
C GLU A 182 -23.63 -10.28 24.78
N LEU A 183 -22.57 -9.60 25.24
CA LEU A 183 -22.64 -8.57 26.28
C LEU A 183 -22.77 -7.17 25.67
N PHE A 184 -21.89 -6.86 24.71
CA PHE A 184 -21.80 -5.54 24.08
C PHE A 184 -21.50 -5.70 22.59
N ARG A 185 -21.91 -4.71 21.78
CA ARG A 185 -21.64 -4.69 20.35
C ARG A 185 -21.54 -3.27 19.80
N ALA A 186 -20.81 -3.12 18.70
CA ALA A 186 -20.76 -1.91 17.90
C ALA A 186 -20.63 -2.24 16.41
N GLY A 187 -21.08 -1.32 15.56
CA GLY A 187 -21.07 -1.48 14.11
C GLY A 187 -22.26 -2.24 13.53
N ARG A 188 -22.26 -2.35 12.20
CA ARG A 188 -23.32 -3.03 11.46
C ARG A 188 -23.14 -4.54 11.56
N ARG A 189 -24.07 -5.23 12.21
CA ARG A 189 -24.06 -6.69 12.31
C ARG A 189 -24.10 -7.32 10.90
N PRO A 190 -23.17 -8.24 10.57
CA PRO A 190 -23.18 -8.95 9.30
C PRO A 190 -24.35 -9.95 9.26
N PRO A 191 -24.80 -10.36 8.05
CA PRO A 191 -25.80 -11.41 7.92
C PRO A 191 -25.26 -12.77 8.39
N GLU A 192 -26.17 -13.70 8.69
CA GLU A 192 -25.81 -15.10 8.97
C GLU A 192 -25.09 -15.74 7.76
N PRO A 193 -24.18 -16.71 7.99
CA PRO A 193 -23.88 -17.38 9.26
C PRO A 193 -22.77 -16.71 10.10
N VAL A 194 -22.29 -15.52 9.69
CA VAL A 194 -21.09 -14.88 10.26
C VAL A 194 -21.15 -14.67 11.78
N PRO A 195 -22.25 -14.14 12.37
CA PRO A 195 -22.35 -14.01 13.83
C PRO A 195 -22.30 -15.36 14.56
N GLY A 196 -22.95 -16.40 14.02
CA GLY A 196 -22.90 -17.75 14.57
C GLY A 196 -21.49 -18.35 14.55
N LEU A 197 -20.80 -18.24 13.41
CA LEU A 197 -19.42 -18.72 13.27
C LEU A 197 -18.44 -18.00 14.21
N LEU A 198 -18.60 -16.68 14.39
CA LEU A 198 -17.78 -15.89 15.32
C LEU A 198 -18.04 -16.30 16.78
N ARG A 199 -19.30 -16.55 17.15
CA ARG A 199 -19.65 -17.08 18.49
C ARG A 199 -19.02 -18.45 18.71
N ASP A 200 -19.17 -19.36 17.76
CA ASP A 200 -18.61 -20.71 17.88
C ASP A 200 -17.07 -20.67 17.98
N LEU A 201 -16.44 -19.78 17.20
CA LEU A 201 -15.01 -19.51 17.31
C LEU A 201 -14.65 -19.03 18.72
N ALA A 202 -15.41 -18.06 19.28
CA ALA A 202 -15.18 -17.53 20.62
C ALA A 202 -15.35 -18.55 21.74
N VAL A 203 -16.39 -19.39 21.67
CA VAL A 203 -16.60 -20.50 22.61
C VAL A 203 -15.41 -21.46 22.55
N ARG A 204 -15.01 -21.91 21.35
CA ARG A 204 -13.86 -22.82 21.19
C ARG A 204 -12.56 -22.25 21.75
N THR A 205 -12.30 -20.94 21.57
CA THR A 205 -11.10 -20.29 22.10
C THR A 205 -11.11 -20.20 23.63
N THR A 206 -12.27 -19.96 24.25
CA THR A 206 -12.41 -19.80 25.71
C THR A 206 -12.55 -21.12 26.48
N THR A 207 -13.21 -22.14 25.91
CA THR A 207 -13.40 -23.47 26.55
C THR A 207 -12.12 -24.32 26.61
N ALA A 208 -11.06 -23.91 25.93
CA ALA A 208 -9.74 -24.54 26.05
C ALA A 208 -9.05 -24.24 27.39
N ARG A 209 -9.57 -23.30 28.20
CA ARG A 209 -9.04 -22.96 29.52
C ARG A 209 -9.56 -23.97 30.56
N PRO A 210 -8.71 -24.78 31.21
CA PRO A 210 -9.18 -25.69 32.24
C PRO A 210 -9.79 -24.89 33.41
N ALA A 211 -10.95 -25.34 33.90
CA ALA A 211 -11.47 -24.89 35.18
C ALA A 211 -10.38 -25.11 36.24
N THR A 212 -10.07 -24.06 37.00
CA THR A 212 -9.09 -24.05 38.08
C THR A 212 -9.18 -25.31 38.93
N GLY A 213 -8.13 -26.14 38.96
CA GLY A 213 -8.11 -27.30 39.84
C GLY A 213 -7.30 -28.54 39.42
N ARG A 214 -6.28 -28.43 38.57
CA ARG A 214 -5.16 -29.39 38.53
C ARG A 214 -4.07 -28.85 37.62
N ALA A 215 -2.81 -29.00 38.02
CA ALA A 215 -1.66 -28.66 37.18
C ALA A 215 -1.70 -29.50 35.90
N ALA A 216 -2.30 -28.96 34.84
CA ALA A 216 -2.23 -29.53 33.52
C ALA A 216 -0.87 -29.16 32.92
N SER A 217 -0.01 -30.15 32.74
CA SER A 217 1.27 -30.04 32.03
C SER A 217 1.06 -29.96 30.51
N GLY A 218 0.14 -29.10 30.08
CA GLY A 218 -0.21 -28.85 28.68
C GLY A 218 0.11 -27.40 28.28
N PRO A 219 0.20 -27.13 26.96
CA PRO A 219 0.38 -25.77 26.47
C PRO A 219 -0.77 -24.86 26.96
N PRO A 220 -0.51 -23.59 27.25
CA PRO A 220 -1.54 -22.64 27.67
C PRO A 220 -2.65 -22.55 26.60
N PRO A 221 -3.91 -22.29 27.01
CA PRO A 221 -5.00 -22.13 26.06
C PRO A 221 -4.70 -20.98 25.08
N PRO A 222 -5.18 -21.06 23.83
CA PRO A 222 -4.98 -20.02 22.83
C PRO A 222 -5.64 -18.72 23.28
N SER A 223 -4.88 -17.61 23.20
CA SER A 223 -5.38 -16.26 23.53
C SER A 223 -6.06 -15.55 22.37
N ALA A 224 -6.00 -16.14 21.17
CA ALA A 224 -6.64 -15.64 19.97
C ALA A 224 -6.93 -16.77 18.98
N ALA A 225 -7.91 -16.55 18.11
CA ALA A 225 -8.20 -17.43 16.98
C ALA A 225 -8.72 -16.62 15.79
N ALA A 226 -8.48 -17.11 14.58
CA ALA A 226 -8.98 -16.50 13.36
C ALA A 226 -9.61 -17.55 12.44
N HIS A 227 -10.61 -17.15 11.67
CA HIS A 227 -11.26 -17.97 10.66
C HIS A 227 -11.67 -17.12 9.46
N HIS A 228 -11.75 -17.73 8.29
CA HIS A 228 -12.22 -17.07 7.08
C HIS A 228 -13.41 -17.84 6.50
N HIS A 229 -14.48 -17.15 6.16
CA HIS A 229 -15.69 -17.74 5.58
C HIS A 229 -16.29 -16.79 4.55
N ASP A 230 -16.38 -17.23 3.28
CA ASP A 230 -17.01 -16.50 2.17
C ASP A 230 -16.65 -14.99 2.09
N GLY A 231 -15.37 -14.67 2.23
CA GLY A 231 -14.86 -13.29 2.17
C GLY A 231 -14.91 -12.54 3.50
N ALA A 232 -15.48 -13.11 4.55
CA ALA A 232 -15.45 -12.56 5.91
C ALA A 232 -14.22 -13.06 6.68
N HIS A 233 -13.45 -12.13 7.22
CA HIS A 233 -12.36 -12.41 8.16
C HIS A 233 -12.87 -12.28 9.60
N LEU A 234 -12.80 -13.37 10.36
CA LEU A 234 -13.22 -13.45 11.76
C LEU A 234 -11.99 -13.53 12.64
N THR A 235 -11.94 -12.70 13.68
CA THR A 235 -10.88 -12.73 14.70
C THR A 235 -11.50 -12.67 16.09
N VAL A 236 -10.98 -13.50 16.99
CA VAL A 236 -11.35 -13.55 18.40
C VAL A 236 -10.10 -13.38 19.22
N HIS A 237 -10.18 -12.55 20.25
CA HIS A 237 -9.17 -12.42 21.29
C HIS A 237 -9.80 -12.66 22.65
N THR A 238 -9.16 -13.48 23.49
CA THR A 238 -9.59 -13.66 24.88
C THR A 238 -9.01 -12.56 25.74
N LEU A 239 -9.84 -11.93 26.55
CA LEU A 239 -9.38 -10.98 27.57
C LEU A 239 -8.92 -11.77 28.82
N PRO A 240 -7.86 -11.31 29.50
CA PRO A 240 -7.27 -12.00 30.66
C PRO A 240 -8.21 -12.16 31.85
#